data_AF-A0A947SFT9-F1
#
_entry.id   AF-A0A947SFT9-F1
#
_cell.length_a   1.000
_cell.length_b   1.000
_cell.length_c   1.000
_cell.angle_alpha   90.00
_cell.angle_beta   90.00
_cell.angle_gamma   90.00
#
_symmetry.space_group_name_H-M   'P 1'
#
loop_
_entity.id
_entity.type
_entity.pdbx_description
1 polymer ?
#
loop_
_entity_poly.entity_id
_entity_poly.type
_entity_poly.pdbx_seq_one_letter_code
_entity_poly.pdbx_strand_id
1 'polypeptide(L)'
;AVAFEFAADYFFSFAHANTLTAIIFGSLLVVAPIEELLKYFVVREAVVKNPNFDEPVDGVIYAVVAALGFASLENILVVFGEGGEIILLRFATATLMHALTSGIVGYHLGLAMIKPEKKKSLVIQGLVIAILLHALYNISVSLSNSFAITIILLTVLLGSMFIILSRGIKELKSYKPAKTKASK
;
A
#
# COMPACT_ATOMS: atom_id res chain seq x y z
N ALA A 1 -3.93 7.77 8.08
CA ALA A 1 -2.98 7.55 9.16
C ALA A 1 -3.38 8.32 10.41
N VAL A 2 -2.63 9.25 11.04
CA VAL A 2 -2.99 9.80 12.38
C VAL A 2 -4.40 10.42 12.49
N ALA A 3 -4.90 11.18 11.50
CA ALA A 3 -6.30 11.66 11.51
C ALA A 3 -7.33 10.52 11.35
N PHE A 4 -6.89 9.40 10.78
CA PHE A 4 -7.66 8.19 10.55
C PHE A 4 -7.52 7.16 11.68
N GLU A 5 -6.36 7.09 12.36
CA GLU A 5 -6.16 6.47 13.66
C GLU A 5 -6.94 7.24 14.72
N PHE A 6 -7.05 8.57 14.67
CA PHE A 6 -7.93 9.33 15.56
C PHE A 6 -9.41 9.07 15.26
N ALA A 7 -9.79 8.90 13.99
CA ALA A 7 -11.15 8.51 13.62
C ALA A 7 -11.43 7.03 13.95
N ALA A 8 -10.42 6.16 13.86
CA ALA A 8 -10.48 4.77 14.25
C ALA A 8 -10.50 4.65 15.78
N ASP A 9 -9.70 5.40 16.52
CA ASP A 9 -9.70 5.52 17.98
C ASP A 9 -10.98 6.16 18.48
N TYR A 10 -11.58 7.11 17.74
CA TYR A 10 -12.92 7.62 18.03
C TYR A 10 -14.01 6.56 17.77
N PHE A 11 -13.87 5.78 16.69
CA PHE A 11 -14.74 4.63 16.39
C PHE A 11 -14.56 3.47 17.38
N PHE A 12 -13.33 3.20 17.85
CA PHE A 12 -12.97 2.17 18.83
C PHE A 12 -13.25 2.63 20.26
N SER A 13 -13.19 3.93 20.53
CA SER A 13 -13.72 4.56 21.74
C SER A 13 -15.25 4.44 21.78
N PHE A 14 -15.94 4.53 20.63
CA PHE A 14 -17.36 4.22 20.53
C PHE A 14 -17.64 2.70 20.66
N ALA A 15 -16.77 1.85 20.11
CA ALA A 15 -16.83 0.39 20.24
C ALA A 15 -16.06 -0.10 21.48
N HIS A 16 -16.63 0.12 22.68
CA HIS A 16 -16.10 -0.36 23.96
C HIS A 16 -15.92 -1.89 24.02
N ALA A 17 -14.84 -2.41 23.43
CA ALA A 17 -14.09 -3.63 23.82
C ALA A 17 -12.92 -3.85 22.85
N ASN A 18 -11.70 -3.85 23.38
CA ASN A 18 -10.46 -4.32 22.73
C ASN A 18 -10.54 -5.83 22.43
N THR A 19 -11.46 -6.23 21.55
CA THR A 19 -11.59 -7.60 21.08
C THR A 19 -10.75 -7.74 19.83
N LEU A 20 -10.04 -8.87 19.70
CA LEU A 20 -9.37 -9.32 18.48
C LEU A 20 -10.17 -9.01 17.20
N THR A 21 -11.50 -9.15 17.30
CA THR A 21 -12.52 -8.74 16.34
C THR A 21 -12.34 -7.29 15.85
N ALA A 22 -12.28 -6.32 16.76
CA ALA A 22 -12.15 -4.90 16.45
C ALA A 22 -10.87 -4.60 15.63
N ILE A 23 -9.73 -5.19 16.03
CA ILE A 23 -8.44 -5.03 15.32
C ILE A 23 -8.53 -5.60 13.90
N ILE A 24 -9.05 -6.82 13.77
CA ILE A 24 -9.15 -7.49 12.46
C ILE A 24 -10.10 -6.74 11.54
N PHE A 25 -11.33 -6.48 11.99
CA PHE A 25 -12.35 -5.83 11.16
C PHE A 25 -12.02 -4.37 10.87
N GLY A 26 -11.50 -3.61 11.84
CA GLY A 26 -11.08 -2.24 11.62
C GLY A 26 -9.90 -2.16 10.64
N SER A 27 -8.91 -3.06 10.76
CA SER A 27 -7.80 -3.10 9.81
C SER A 27 -8.27 -3.46 8.40
N LEU A 28 -9.14 -4.47 8.28
CA LEU A 28 -9.53 -5.05 6.99
C LEU A 28 -10.63 -4.25 6.26
N LEU A 29 -11.59 -3.67 6.99
CA LEU A 29 -12.76 -3.02 6.42
C LEU A 29 -12.71 -1.49 6.45
N VAL A 30 -11.82 -0.92 7.28
CA VAL A 30 -11.78 0.53 7.50
C VAL A 30 -10.42 1.09 7.12
N VAL A 31 -9.36 0.79 7.88
CA VAL A 31 -8.04 1.42 7.71
C VAL A 31 -7.40 1.06 6.37
N ALA A 32 -7.12 -0.23 6.12
CA ALA A 32 -6.41 -0.63 4.91
C ALA A 32 -7.18 -0.29 3.61
N PRO A 33 -8.51 -0.50 3.51
CA PRO A 33 -9.27 -0.08 2.33
C PRO A 33 -9.17 1.41 2.05
N ILE A 34 -9.33 2.24 3.08
CA ILE A 34 -9.38 3.69 2.87
C ILE A 34 -8.02 4.21 2.45
N GLU A 35 -6.94 3.75 3.07
CA GLU A 35 -5.59 4.19 2.71
C GLU A 35 -5.15 3.71 1.33
N GLU A 36 -5.39 2.44 0.98
CA GLU A 36 -5.04 1.93 -0.35
C GLU A 36 -5.88 2.59 -1.45
N LEU A 37 -7.17 2.84 -1.19
CA LEU A 37 -8.03 3.57 -2.14
C LEU A 37 -7.58 5.02 -2.31
N LEU A 38 -7.26 5.74 -1.23
CA LEU A 38 -6.78 7.12 -1.31
C LEU A 38 -5.49 7.22 -2.13
N LYS A 39 -4.51 6.36 -1.86
CA LYS A 39 -3.25 6.29 -2.63
C LYS A 39 -3.53 5.97 -4.11
N TYR A 40 -4.40 5.00 -4.38
CA TYR A 40 -4.82 4.68 -5.73
C TYR A 40 -5.50 5.86 -6.43
N PHE A 41 -6.37 6.63 -5.75
CA PHE A 41 -7.03 7.80 -6.33
C PHE A 41 -6.02 8.89 -6.69
N VAL A 42 -5.03 9.14 -5.83
CA VAL A 42 -3.93 10.06 -6.14
C VAL A 42 -3.21 9.64 -7.43
N VAL A 43 -2.83 8.36 -7.54
CA VAL A 43 -2.20 7.83 -8.75
C VAL A 43 -3.13 7.98 -9.96
N ARG A 44 -4.41 7.58 -9.82
CA ARG A 44 -5.38 7.63 -10.91
C ARG A 44 -5.54 9.05 -11.47
N GLU A 45 -5.64 10.06 -10.63
CA GLU A 45 -5.86 11.43 -11.07
C GLU A 45 -4.57 12.11 -11.55
N ALA A 46 -3.43 11.88 -10.88
CA ALA A 46 -2.16 12.53 -11.21
C ALA A 46 -1.43 11.88 -12.40
N VAL A 47 -1.61 10.58 -12.62
CA VAL A 47 -0.73 9.78 -13.49
C VAL A 47 -1.42 9.36 -14.78
N VAL A 48 -2.71 9.01 -14.75
CA VAL A 48 -3.41 8.50 -15.95
C VAL A 48 -3.50 9.53 -17.08
N LYS A 49 -3.37 10.82 -16.75
CA LYS A 49 -3.34 11.93 -17.72
C LYS A 49 -1.91 12.42 -18.03
N ASN A 50 -0.89 11.84 -17.40
CA ASN A 50 0.49 12.25 -17.57
C ASN A 50 1.06 11.64 -18.86
N PRO A 51 1.64 12.43 -19.77
CA PRO A 51 2.27 11.90 -20.99
C PRO A 51 3.46 10.97 -20.70
N ASN A 52 4.09 11.10 -19.54
CA ASN A 52 5.19 10.24 -19.07
C ASN A 52 4.70 8.95 -18.39
N PHE A 53 3.44 8.57 -18.60
CA PHE A 53 2.88 7.29 -18.18
C PHE A 53 2.62 6.44 -19.42
N ASP A 54 3.70 5.98 -20.03
CA ASP A 54 3.71 5.31 -21.33
C ASP A 54 4.33 3.91 -21.27
N GLU A 55 4.97 3.54 -20.16
CA GLU A 55 5.49 2.20 -19.91
C GLU A 55 4.72 1.46 -18.79
N PRO A 56 4.49 0.14 -18.91
CA PRO A 56 3.82 -0.63 -17.87
C PRO A 56 4.50 -0.54 -16.50
N VAL A 57 5.82 -0.42 -16.46
CA VAL A 57 6.59 -0.30 -15.20
C VAL A 57 6.32 1.00 -14.47
N ASP A 58 5.88 2.05 -15.17
CA ASP A 58 5.55 3.34 -14.58
C ASP A 58 4.41 3.21 -13.57
N GLY A 59 3.50 2.25 -13.76
CA GLY A 59 2.44 1.94 -12.80
C GLY A 59 3.01 1.68 -11.41
N VAL A 60 4.09 0.91 -11.33
CA VAL A 60 4.79 0.62 -10.07
C VAL A 60 5.48 1.88 -9.54
N ILE A 61 6.21 2.59 -10.40
CA ILE A 61 7.00 3.78 -9.99
C ILE A 61 6.09 4.84 -9.39
N TYR A 62 5.06 5.27 -10.11
CA TYR A 62 4.16 6.32 -9.63
C TYR A 62 3.36 5.88 -8.39
N ALA A 63 2.96 4.61 -8.29
CA ALA A 63 2.26 4.13 -7.11
C ALA A 63 3.15 4.08 -5.87
N VAL A 64 4.42 3.68 -6.02
CA VAL A 64 5.42 3.76 -4.93
C VAL A 64 5.66 5.20 -4.53
N VAL A 65 5.82 6.13 -5.48
CA VAL A 65 6.03 7.56 -5.18
C VAL A 65 4.84 8.15 -4.41
N ALA A 66 3.61 7.86 -4.85
CA ALA A 66 2.40 8.31 -4.13
C ALA A 66 2.35 7.74 -2.70
N ALA A 67 2.72 6.47 -2.53
CA ALA A 67 2.76 5.82 -1.23
C ALA A 67 3.85 6.37 -0.31
N LEU A 68 5.02 6.72 -0.83
CA LEU A 68 6.08 7.36 -0.06
C LEU A 68 5.68 8.78 0.38
N GLY A 69 4.95 9.52 -0.46
CA GLY A 69 4.36 10.80 -0.09
C GLY A 69 3.33 10.65 1.04
N PHE A 70 2.44 9.66 0.91
CA PHE A 70 1.47 9.30 1.96
C PHE A 70 2.16 8.92 3.28
N ALA A 71 3.13 8.01 3.23
CA ALA A 71 3.88 7.55 4.40
C ALA A 71 4.69 8.69 5.04
N SER A 72 5.23 9.61 4.25
CA SER A 72 5.94 10.79 4.78
C SER A 72 5.00 11.69 5.58
N LEU A 73 3.79 11.96 5.08
CA LEU A 73 2.78 12.75 5.79
C LEU A 73 2.37 12.06 7.09
N GLU A 74 2.12 10.75 7.04
CA GLU A 74 1.83 9.94 8.22
C GLU A 74 2.94 10.02 9.27
N ASN A 75 4.18 9.79 8.85
CA ASN A 75 5.31 9.75 9.75
C ASN A 75 5.59 11.11 10.42
N ILE A 76 5.44 12.22 9.69
CA ILE A 76 5.58 13.57 10.26
C ILE A 76 4.57 13.75 11.40
N LEU A 77 3.31 13.33 11.19
CA LEU A 77 2.27 13.46 12.21
C LEU A 77 2.55 12.60 13.46
N VAL A 78 3.18 11.44 13.30
CA VAL A 78 3.57 10.56 14.43
C VAL A 78 4.68 11.19 15.27
N VAL A 79 5.70 11.78 14.64
CA VAL A 79 6.83 12.42 15.34
C VAL A 79 6.38 13.58 16.23
N PHE A 80 5.30 14.27 15.87
CA PHE A 80 4.73 15.35 16.70
C PHE A 80 3.81 14.85 17.83
N GLY A 81 3.43 13.56 17.84
CA GLY A 81 2.50 12.97 18.80
C GLY A 81 3.13 12.03 19.83
N GLU A 82 4.21 11.31 19.48
CA GLU A 82 4.85 10.31 20.34
C GLU A 82 6.39 10.37 20.22
N GLY A 83 7.13 10.11 21.31
CA GLY A 83 8.59 10.03 21.33
C GLY A 83 9.11 8.63 21.70
N GLY A 84 10.16 8.12 21.02
CA GLY A 84 10.86 6.87 21.39
C GLY A 84 11.50 6.09 20.23
N GLU A 85 12.38 5.13 20.54
CA GLU A 85 13.11 4.29 19.54
C GLU A 85 12.20 3.29 18.80
N ILE A 86 11.12 2.82 19.43
CA ILE A 86 10.12 1.93 18.82
C ILE A 86 9.43 2.59 17.62
N ILE A 87 9.39 3.93 17.60
CA ILE A 87 8.83 4.73 16.50
C ILE A 87 9.68 4.58 15.24
N LEU A 88 11.02 4.51 15.35
CA LEU A 88 11.89 4.42 14.18
C LEU A 88 11.73 3.11 13.43
N LEU A 89 11.58 1.99 14.15
CA LEU A 89 11.37 0.69 13.53
C LEU A 89 9.99 0.60 12.89
N ARG A 90 8.95 1.07 13.60
CA ARG A 90 7.58 1.16 13.07
C ARG A 90 7.51 2.06 11.84
N PHE A 91 8.18 3.21 11.88
CA PHE A 91 8.32 4.15 10.75
C PHE A 91 8.91 3.42 9.53
N ALA A 92 10.02 2.69 9.71
CA ALA A 92 10.69 2.03 8.61
C ALA A 92 9.83 0.91 8.00
N THR A 93 9.25 0.06 8.85
CA THR A 93 8.44 -1.07 8.38
C THR A 93 7.11 -0.64 7.78
N ALA A 94 6.46 0.41 8.30
CA ALA A 94 5.22 0.95 7.75
C ALA A 94 5.45 1.63 6.40
N THR A 95 6.51 2.44 6.30
CA THR A 95 6.91 3.07 5.02
C THR A 95 7.20 2.01 3.96
N LEU A 96 7.95 0.95 4.32
CA LEU A 96 8.22 -0.15 3.40
C LEU A 96 6.95 -0.91 3.02
N MET A 97 6.06 -1.16 3.98
CA MET A 97 4.76 -1.78 3.72
C MET A 97 3.96 -0.97 2.70
N HIS A 98 3.78 0.34 2.89
CA HIS A 98 3.03 1.17 1.96
C HIS A 98 3.64 1.18 0.56
N ALA A 99 4.97 1.28 0.47
CA ALA A 99 5.67 1.20 -0.80
C ALA A 99 5.40 -0.14 -1.51
N LEU A 100 5.44 -1.26 -0.78
CA LEU A 100 5.23 -2.58 -1.35
C LEU A 100 3.76 -2.83 -1.73
N THR A 101 2.78 -2.48 -0.88
CA THR A 101 1.35 -2.65 -1.19
C THR A 101 0.93 -1.79 -2.37
N SER A 102 1.34 -0.52 -2.39
CA SER A 102 1.04 0.35 -3.52
C SER A 102 1.85 -0.02 -4.77
N GLY A 103 3.06 -0.54 -4.62
CA GLY A 103 3.79 -1.17 -5.73
C GLY A 103 3.04 -2.34 -6.36
N ILE A 104 2.34 -3.16 -5.56
CA ILE A 104 1.46 -4.23 -6.07
C ILE A 104 0.25 -3.66 -6.81
N VAL A 105 -0.38 -2.59 -6.31
CA VAL A 105 -1.43 -1.87 -7.05
C VAL A 105 -0.89 -1.35 -8.38
N GLY A 106 0.31 -0.75 -8.35
CA GLY A 106 1.04 -0.25 -9.50
C GLY A 106 1.38 -1.34 -10.53
N TYR A 107 1.74 -2.54 -10.07
CA TYR A 107 1.97 -3.68 -10.94
C TYR A 107 0.69 -4.07 -11.70
N HIS A 108 -0.45 -4.11 -11.02
CA HIS A 108 -1.73 -4.41 -11.65
C HIS A 108 -2.21 -3.27 -12.57
N LEU A 109 -1.85 -2.02 -12.27
CA LEU A 109 -2.04 -0.90 -13.20
C LEU A 109 -1.21 -1.08 -14.48
N GLY A 110 0.05 -1.49 -14.35
CA GLY A 110 0.90 -1.84 -15.50
C GLY A 110 0.31 -2.98 -16.34
N LEU A 111 -0.17 -4.04 -15.69
CA LEU A 111 -0.90 -5.12 -16.39
C LEU A 111 -2.16 -4.62 -17.10
N ALA A 112 -2.86 -3.65 -16.51
CA ALA A 112 -4.05 -3.05 -17.12
C ALA A 112 -3.75 -2.18 -18.34
N MET A 113 -2.52 -1.67 -18.47
CA MET A 113 -2.04 -1.03 -19.72
C MET A 113 -1.81 -2.07 -20.81
N ILE A 114 -1.27 -3.23 -20.45
CA ILE A 114 -0.98 -4.34 -21.37
C ILE A 114 -2.26 -5.05 -21.83
N LYS A 115 -3.26 -5.17 -20.95
CA LYS A 115 -4.54 -5.86 -21.17
C LYS A 115 -5.72 -4.93 -20.90
N PRO A 116 -5.99 -3.92 -21.77
CA PRO A 116 -7.04 -2.93 -21.54
C PRO A 116 -8.43 -3.52 -21.35
N GLU A 117 -8.71 -4.66 -21.99
CA GLU A 117 -9.97 -5.40 -21.86
C GLU A 117 -10.20 -5.97 -20.46
N LYS A 118 -9.13 -6.16 -19.67
CA LYS A 118 -9.18 -6.62 -18.28
C LYS A 118 -8.92 -5.51 -17.26
N LYS A 119 -8.81 -4.25 -17.70
CA LYS A 119 -8.41 -3.10 -16.85
C LYS A 119 -9.14 -3.05 -15.51
N LYS A 120 -10.48 -3.12 -15.53
CA LYS A 120 -11.28 -3.05 -14.29
C LYS A 120 -10.97 -4.20 -13.34
N SER A 121 -10.89 -5.43 -13.87
CA SER A 121 -10.63 -6.62 -13.06
C SER A 121 -9.23 -6.58 -12.44
N LEU A 122 -8.21 -6.21 -13.22
CA LEU A 122 -6.83 -6.11 -12.76
C LEU A 122 -6.66 -5.05 -11.66
N VAL A 123 -7.26 -3.86 -11.84
CA VAL A 123 -7.22 -2.81 -10.81
C VAL A 123 -7.88 -3.28 -9.51
N ILE A 124 -9.05 -3.92 -9.59
CA ILE A 124 -9.74 -4.46 -8.41
C ILE A 124 -8.89 -5.54 -7.74
N GLN A 125 -8.28 -6.45 -8.50
CA GLN A 125 -7.38 -7.48 -7.96
C GLN A 125 -6.21 -6.86 -7.21
N GLY A 126 -5.54 -5.86 -7.81
CA GLY A 126 -4.41 -5.17 -7.17
C GLY A 126 -4.80 -4.50 -5.86
N LEU A 127 -5.95 -3.80 -5.84
CA LEU A 127 -6.48 -3.16 -4.64
C LEU A 127 -6.83 -4.20 -3.55
N VAL A 128 -7.55 -5.27 -3.89
CA VAL A 128 -7.93 -6.31 -2.92
C VAL A 128 -6.68 -6.95 -2.31
N ILE A 129 -5.69 -7.30 -3.13
CA ILE A 129 -4.43 -7.89 -2.63
C ILE A 129 -3.68 -6.90 -1.72
N ALA A 130 -3.57 -5.64 -2.12
CA ALA A 130 -2.91 -4.60 -1.33
C ALA A 130 -3.60 -4.38 0.02
N ILE A 131 -4.93 -4.30 0.03
CA ILE A 131 -5.75 -4.14 1.24
C ILE A 131 -5.54 -5.32 2.21
N LEU A 132 -5.55 -6.55 1.69
CA LEU A 132 -5.35 -7.74 2.52
C LEU A 132 -3.94 -7.77 3.15
N LEU A 133 -2.91 -7.46 2.37
CA LEU A 133 -1.52 -7.43 2.85
C LEU A 133 -1.27 -6.30 3.86
N HIS A 134 -1.84 -5.12 3.60
CA HIS A 134 -1.79 -3.99 4.53
C HIS A 134 -2.53 -4.33 5.83
N ALA A 135 -3.75 -4.85 5.76
CA ALA A 135 -4.48 -5.27 6.96
C ALA A 135 -3.70 -6.32 7.77
N LEU A 136 -3.06 -7.28 7.09
CA LEU A 136 -2.22 -8.28 7.73
C LEU A 136 -1.00 -7.66 8.44
N TYR A 137 -0.39 -6.62 7.87
CA TYR A 137 0.64 -5.83 8.54
C TYR A 137 0.10 -5.18 9.83
N ASN A 138 -1.03 -4.47 9.75
CA ASN A 138 -1.64 -3.79 10.91
C ASN A 138 -1.98 -4.78 12.02
N ILE A 139 -2.56 -5.93 11.67
CA ILE A 139 -2.89 -7.02 12.60
C ILE A 139 -1.62 -7.59 13.23
N SER A 140 -0.54 -7.80 12.45
CA SER A 140 0.73 -8.36 12.96
C SER A 140 1.39 -7.44 13.98
N VAL A 141 1.33 -6.13 13.76
CA VAL A 141 1.85 -5.12 14.71
C VAL A 141 0.95 -5.01 15.94
N SER A 142 -0.37 -5.14 15.78
CA SER A 142 -1.35 -4.90 16.86
C SER A 142 -1.58 -6.09 17.79
N LEU A 143 -1.37 -7.33 17.34
CA LEU A 143 -1.68 -8.54 18.13
C LEU A 143 -0.50 -9.17 18.86
N SER A 144 0.73 -8.86 18.44
CA SER A 144 1.89 -9.53 18.97
C SER A 144 2.37 -8.86 20.26
N ASN A 145 2.20 -9.56 21.39
CA ASN A 145 2.75 -9.14 22.68
C ASN A 145 4.27 -9.37 22.80
N SER A 146 4.91 -9.97 21.78
CA SER A 146 6.33 -10.30 21.78
C SER A 146 7.04 -9.61 20.64
N PHE A 147 7.98 -8.72 20.98
CA PHE A 147 8.79 -7.99 20.01
C PHE A 147 9.46 -8.93 18.98
N ALA A 148 10.05 -10.04 19.44
CA ALA A 148 10.71 -11.00 18.55
C ALA A 148 9.74 -11.65 17.55
N ILE A 149 8.53 -12.01 17.98
CA ILE A 149 7.51 -12.60 17.11
C ILE A 149 7.07 -11.57 16.06
N THR A 150 6.84 -10.32 16.47
CA THR A 150 6.48 -9.22 15.56
C THR A 150 7.50 -9.07 14.44
N ILE A 151 8.80 -9.04 14.78
CA ILE A 151 9.87 -8.88 13.80
C ILE A 151 9.93 -10.06 12.81
N ILE A 152 9.74 -11.29 13.28
CA ILE A 152 9.70 -12.46 12.41
C ILE A 152 8.51 -12.35 11.43
N LEU A 153 7.32 -12.02 11.92
CA LEU A 153 6.12 -11.86 11.09
C LEU A 153 6.31 -10.77 10.04
N LEU A 154 6.81 -9.59 10.43
CA LEU A 154 7.05 -8.48 9.52
C LEU A 154 8.13 -8.81 8.48
N THR A 155 9.21 -9.49 8.87
CA THR A 155 10.29 -9.89 7.95
C THR A 155 9.76 -10.84 6.89
N VAL A 156 8.98 -11.86 7.30
CA VAL A 156 8.37 -12.82 6.36
C VAL A 156 7.37 -12.12 5.44
N LEU A 157 6.49 -11.28 6.00
CA LEU A 157 5.47 -10.57 5.24
C LEU A 157 6.10 -9.62 4.22
N LEU A 158 6.91 -8.67 4.66
CA LEU A 158 7.54 -7.67 3.79
C LEU A 158 8.52 -8.31 2.80
N GLY A 159 9.27 -9.32 3.23
CA GLY A 159 10.16 -10.10 2.36
C GLY A 159 9.39 -10.81 1.24
N SER A 160 8.25 -11.43 1.55
CA SER A 160 7.40 -12.08 0.55
C SER A 160 6.83 -11.08 -0.47
N MET A 161 6.36 -9.93 0.02
CA MET A 161 5.84 -8.84 -0.83
C MET A 161 6.93 -8.28 -1.74
N PHE A 162 8.14 -8.07 -1.21
CA PHE A 162 9.29 -7.61 -1.99
C PHE A 162 9.64 -8.60 -3.11
N ILE A 163 9.66 -9.91 -2.82
CA ILE A 163 9.95 -10.94 -3.84
C ILE A 163 8.85 -10.96 -4.91
N ILE A 164 7.58 -10.92 -4.52
CA ILE A 164 6.43 -10.90 -5.45
C ILE A 164 6.52 -9.68 -6.36
N LEU A 165 6.67 -8.48 -5.77
CA LEU A 165 6.76 -7.25 -6.53
C LEU A 165 7.98 -7.22 -7.45
N SER A 166 9.14 -7.69 -6.97
CA SER A 166 10.36 -7.77 -7.78
C SER A 166 10.20 -8.67 -9.00
N ARG A 167 9.47 -9.79 -8.86
CA ARG A 167 9.11 -10.66 -9.99
C ARG A 167 8.13 -9.96 -10.93
N GLY A 168 7.11 -9.30 -10.40
CA GLY A 168 6.16 -8.51 -11.19
C GLY A 168 6.82 -7.38 -11.99
N ILE A 169 7.79 -6.66 -11.42
CA ILE A 169 8.55 -5.63 -12.13
C ILE A 169 9.34 -6.25 -13.30
N LYS A 170 9.99 -7.40 -13.09
CA LYS A 170 10.70 -8.11 -14.17
C LYS A 170 9.76 -8.53 -15.29
N GLU A 171 8.56 -9.00 -14.94
CA GLU A 171 7.52 -9.32 -15.91
C GLU A 171 7.10 -8.07 -16.70
N LEU A 172 6.78 -6.95 -16.05
CA LEU A 172 6.36 -5.72 -16.73
C LEU A 172 7.43 -5.19 -17.69
N LYS A 173 8.71 -5.26 -17.31
CA LYS A 173 9.84 -4.86 -18.16
C LYS A 173 10.02 -5.73 -19.42
N SER A 174 9.43 -6.93 -19.45
CA SER A 174 9.48 -7.78 -20.65
C SER A 174 8.53 -7.30 -21.76
N TYR A 175 7.57 -6.44 -21.43
CA TYR A 175 6.64 -5.85 -22.39
C TYR A 175 7.26 -4.60 -23.03
N LYS A 176 7.24 -4.55 -24.37
CA LYS A 176 7.72 -3.37 -25.12
C LYS A 176 6.79 -2.18 -24.89
N PRO A 177 7.31 -0.94 -24.86
CA PRO A 177 6.48 0.26 -24.86
C PRO A 177 5.50 0.20 -26.04
N ALA A 178 4.24 0.54 -25.80
CA ALA A 178 3.28 0.66 -26.89
C ALA A 178 3.84 1.72 -27.84
N LYS A 179 4.24 1.32 -29.06
CA LYS A 179 4.81 2.22 -30.05
C LYS A 179 3.98 3.51 -30.07
N THR A 180 4.61 4.63 -29.72
CA THR A 180 4.07 5.97 -29.96
C THR A 180 3.49 5.97 -31.35
N LYS A 181 2.17 6.21 -31.47
CA LYS A 181 1.57 6.49 -32.77
C LYS A 181 2.39 7.61 -33.38
N ALA A 182 3.23 7.28 -34.36
CA ALA A 182 3.95 8.27 -35.13
C ALA A 182 2.91 9.26 -35.64
N SER A 183 3.03 10.53 -35.23
CA SER A 183 2.27 11.63 -35.81
C SER A 183 2.56 11.61 -37.31
N LYS A 184 1.54 11.24 -38.09
CA LYS A 184 1.48 11.58 -39.51
C LYS A 184 1.06 13.04 -39.64
#